data_AF-A0A534HY97-F1
#
_entry.id   AF-A0A534HY97-F1
#
_cell.length_a   1.000
_cell.length_b   1.000
_cell.length_c   1.000
_cell.angle_alpha   90.00
_cell.angle_beta   90.00
_cell.angle_gamma   90.00
#
_symmetry.space_group_name_H-M   'P 1'
#
loop_
_entity.id
_entity.type
_entity.pdbx_description
1 polymer ?
#
loop_
_entity_poly.entity_id
_entity_poly.type
_entity_poly.pdbx_seq_one_letter_code
_entity_poly.pdbx_strand_id
1 'polypeptide(L)'
;MMPPAELRRPDPATYQAMVDWLESELDRDAPPYTPAPGLHRLNRTEYANSIQDLLDLPIDPAKYLPSDDSTSGFDNIAGALGISSTLVEAYVTAAQKISRLALGEPEDPTLVVYRAREDTSQDYQVEGLPFGTRGGLLVEHLFPSDGDYTVTVTPIFGDNMTPIGFGSVPCEQIEFLLDDQRLALMDWNGGGRAPRTECPGGR
;
A
#
# COMPACT_ATOMS: atom_id res chain seq x y z
N MET A 1 -43.24 35.52 4.46
CA MET A 1 -43.78 36.91 4.41
C MET A 1 -42.61 37.87 4.51
N MET A 2 -42.54 38.90 3.66
CA MET A 2 -41.55 39.98 3.81
C MET A 2 -42.03 41.01 4.84
N PRO A 3 -41.11 41.75 5.49
CA PRO A 3 -41.49 42.85 6.38
C PRO A 3 -42.04 44.03 5.55
N PRO A 4 -42.85 44.93 6.17
CA PRO A 4 -43.32 46.16 5.54
C PRO A 4 -42.16 47.01 5.02
N ALA A 5 -42.31 47.57 3.81
CA ALA A 5 -41.25 48.24 3.06
C ALA A 5 -40.66 49.51 3.73
N GLU A 6 -41.30 50.06 4.75
CA GLU A 6 -40.91 51.33 5.37
C GLU A 6 -40.04 51.19 6.64
N LEU A 7 -39.73 49.96 7.07
CA LEU A 7 -38.88 49.74 8.23
C LEU A 7 -37.41 49.64 7.85
N ARG A 8 -36.56 50.37 8.57
CA ARG A 8 -35.10 50.30 8.41
C ARG A 8 -34.64 48.88 8.69
N ARG A 9 -33.97 48.28 7.71
CA ARG A 9 -33.36 46.96 7.83
C ARG A 9 -32.28 46.99 8.93
N PRO A 10 -32.14 45.93 9.74
CA PRO A 10 -31.00 45.80 10.64
C PRO A 10 -29.67 45.93 9.89
N ASP A 11 -28.64 46.44 10.57
CA ASP A 11 -27.30 46.52 10.00
C ASP A 11 -26.67 45.11 9.87
N PRO A 12 -25.62 44.95 9.04
CA PRO A 12 -25.01 43.64 8.81
C PRO A 12 -24.49 42.94 10.06
N ALA A 13 -24.01 43.67 11.08
CA ALA A 13 -23.51 43.07 12.31
C ALA A 13 -24.66 42.47 13.14
N THR A 14 -25.82 43.14 13.14
CA THR A 14 -27.03 42.60 13.76
C THR A 14 -27.52 41.32 13.06
N TYR A 15 -27.40 41.25 11.73
CA TYR A 15 -27.72 40.02 10.99
C TYR A 15 -26.76 38.88 11.32
N GLN A 16 -25.45 39.14 11.35
CA GLN A 16 -24.46 38.11 11.67
C GLN A 16 -24.65 37.60 13.10
N ALA A 17 -24.86 38.49 14.07
CA ALA A 17 -25.12 38.11 15.46
C ALA A 17 -26.38 37.24 15.61
N MET A 18 -27.43 37.50 14.81
CA MET A 18 -28.62 36.65 14.79
C MET A 18 -28.34 35.27 14.19
N VAL A 19 -27.58 35.20 13.09
CA VAL A 19 -27.19 33.93 12.45
C VAL A 19 -26.34 33.10 13.41
N ASP A 20 -25.28 33.70 13.98
CA ASP A 20 -24.39 33.04 14.93
C ASP A 20 -25.15 32.55 16.16
N TRP A 21 -26.07 33.36 16.69
CA TRP A 21 -26.93 32.95 17.80
C TRP A 21 -27.79 31.75 17.41
N LEU A 22 -28.46 31.79 16.26
CA LEU A 22 -29.34 30.71 15.80
C LEU A 22 -28.58 29.41 15.54
N GLU A 23 -27.42 29.49 14.89
CA GLU A 23 -26.51 28.36 14.68
C GLU A 23 -26.05 27.79 16.02
N SER A 24 -25.63 28.64 16.96
CA SER A 24 -25.19 28.20 18.29
C SER A 24 -26.32 27.56 19.11
N GLU A 25 -27.56 28.01 18.96
CA GLU A 25 -28.72 27.39 19.61
C GLU A 25 -29.07 26.04 18.98
N LEU A 26 -29.03 25.95 17.65
CA LEU A 26 -29.27 24.70 16.94
C LEU A 26 -28.20 23.66 17.28
N ASP A 27 -26.93 24.06 17.32
CA ASP A 27 -25.80 23.16 17.60
C ASP A 27 -25.72 22.74 19.07
N ARG A 28 -26.21 23.56 20.01
CA ARG A 28 -26.13 23.27 21.45
C ARG A 28 -26.87 22.01 21.85
N ASP A 29 -28.05 21.81 21.26
CA ASP A 29 -28.93 20.68 21.56
C ASP A 29 -29.01 19.67 20.40
N ALA A 30 -28.28 19.89 19.30
CA ALA A 30 -28.19 18.93 18.22
C ALA A 30 -27.39 17.70 18.69
N PRO A 31 -28.02 16.53 18.87
CA PRO A 31 -27.24 15.31 19.00
C PRO A 31 -26.45 15.15 17.68
N PRO A 32 -25.16 14.75 17.74
CA PRO A 32 -24.42 14.38 16.54
C PRO A 32 -25.25 13.36 15.77
N TYR A 33 -25.73 13.73 14.58
CA TYR A 33 -26.45 12.80 13.73
C TYR A 33 -25.43 11.93 13.01
N THR A 34 -24.95 10.92 13.72
CA THR A 34 -24.12 9.84 13.19
C THR A 34 -24.99 8.59 13.15
N PRO A 35 -25.93 8.46 12.18
CA PRO A 35 -26.67 7.23 12.02
C PRO A 35 -25.66 6.10 11.84
N ALA A 36 -25.88 4.98 12.52
CA ALA A 36 -25.03 3.82 12.31
C ALA A 36 -24.98 3.52 10.80
N PRO A 37 -23.80 3.27 10.23
CA PRO A 37 -23.72 2.89 8.83
C PRO A 37 -24.67 1.71 8.63
N GLY A 38 -25.60 1.86 7.69
CA GLY A 38 -26.54 0.79 7.38
C GLY A 38 -25.77 -0.50 7.07
N LEU A 39 -26.36 -1.66 7.39
CA LEU A 39 -25.72 -2.93 7.06
C LEU A 39 -25.43 -2.98 5.56
N HIS A 40 -24.16 -3.18 5.22
CA HIS A 40 -23.68 -3.32 3.85
C HIS A 40 -22.71 -4.48 3.77
N ARG A 41 -22.50 -4.99 2.55
CA ARG A 41 -21.37 -5.87 2.29
C ARG A 41 -20.08 -5.08 2.53
N LEU A 42 -19.03 -5.76 2.96
CA LEU A 42 -17.70 -5.16 2.95
C LEU A 42 -17.34 -4.75 1.51
N ASN A 43 -16.74 -3.59 1.32
CA ASN A 43 -16.07 -3.25 0.07
C ASN A 43 -14.66 -3.88 0.04
N ARG A 44 -13.93 -3.74 -1.06
CA ARG A 44 -12.57 -4.29 -1.23
C ARG A 44 -11.61 -3.86 -0.10
N THR A 45 -11.62 -2.57 0.25
CA THR A 45 -10.74 -2.02 1.28
C THR A 45 -11.10 -2.54 2.66
N GLU A 46 -12.39 -2.54 3.00
CA GLU A 46 -12.88 -3.06 4.28
C GLU A 46 -12.63 -4.56 4.41
N TYR A 47 -12.77 -5.31 3.32
CA TYR A 47 -12.44 -6.73 3.29
C TYR A 47 -10.96 -6.96 3.53
N ALA A 48 -10.07 -6.23 2.85
CA ALA A 48 -8.62 -6.34 3.06
C ALA A 48 -8.23 -6.00 4.50
N ASN A 49 -8.76 -4.91 5.06
CA ASN A 49 -8.53 -4.52 6.46
C ASN A 49 -9.04 -5.60 7.42
N SER A 50 -10.23 -6.18 7.16
CA SER A 50 -10.76 -7.26 7.99
C SER A 50 -9.87 -8.51 7.95
N ILE A 51 -9.29 -8.84 6.80
CA ILE A 51 -8.36 -9.95 6.68
C ILE A 51 -7.05 -9.66 7.42
N GLN A 52 -6.51 -8.44 7.31
CA GLN A 52 -5.35 -8.02 8.10
C GLN A 52 -5.65 -8.11 9.60
N ASP A 53 -6.78 -7.58 10.07
CA ASP A 53 -7.10 -7.56 11.50
C ASP A 53 -7.32 -8.97 12.08
N LEU A 54 -7.87 -9.90 11.29
CA LEU A 54 -8.20 -11.25 11.75
C LEU A 54 -7.04 -12.24 11.61
N LEU A 55 -6.24 -12.11 10.54
CA LEU A 55 -5.24 -13.11 10.14
C LEU A 55 -3.81 -12.54 10.09
N ASP A 56 -3.64 -11.24 10.37
CA ASP A 56 -2.39 -10.49 10.20
C ASP A 56 -1.79 -10.63 8.79
N LEU A 57 -2.68 -10.74 7.80
CA LEU A 57 -2.33 -11.10 6.44
C LEU A 57 -2.59 -9.95 5.45
N PRO A 58 -1.54 -9.29 4.93
CA PRO A 58 -1.72 -8.25 3.95
C PRO A 58 -2.09 -8.87 2.60
N ILE A 59 -3.25 -8.47 2.07
CA ILE A 59 -3.75 -8.94 0.77
C ILE A 59 -4.04 -7.78 -0.17
N ASP A 60 -3.86 -8.02 -1.46
CA ASP A 60 -4.38 -7.14 -2.51
C ASP A 60 -5.82 -7.58 -2.88
N PRO A 61 -6.87 -6.89 -2.42
CA PRO A 61 -8.25 -7.30 -2.65
C PRO A 61 -8.63 -7.25 -4.13
N ALA A 62 -7.93 -6.48 -4.97
CA ALA A 62 -8.22 -6.38 -6.40
C ALA A 62 -7.92 -7.69 -7.15
N LYS A 63 -7.06 -8.56 -6.60
CA LYS A 63 -6.80 -9.90 -7.14
C LYS A 63 -7.92 -10.91 -6.87
N TYR A 64 -8.81 -10.62 -5.91
CA TYR A 64 -9.79 -11.58 -5.41
C TYR A 64 -11.24 -11.17 -5.67
N LEU A 65 -11.55 -9.88 -5.55
CA LEU A 65 -12.91 -9.34 -5.65
C LEU A 65 -13.03 -8.42 -6.86
N PRO A 66 -14.21 -8.26 -7.48
CA PRO A 66 -14.45 -7.25 -8.53
C PRO A 66 -14.49 -5.83 -7.95
N SER A 67 -14.40 -4.80 -8.81
CA SER A 67 -14.41 -3.40 -8.37
C SER A 67 -15.74 -3.06 -7.71
N ASP A 68 -15.69 -2.23 -6.66
CA ASP A 68 -16.88 -1.66 -6.04
C ASP A 68 -17.41 -0.47 -6.86
N ASP A 69 -18.73 -0.26 -6.79
CA ASP A 69 -19.37 0.91 -7.37
C ASP A 69 -19.18 2.10 -6.44
N SER A 70 -18.75 3.24 -6.99
CA SER A 70 -18.67 4.49 -6.25
C SER A 70 -19.92 5.34 -6.47
N THR A 71 -20.48 5.88 -5.39
CA THR A 71 -21.60 6.81 -5.41
C THR A 71 -21.22 8.06 -4.64
N SER A 72 -21.45 9.25 -5.23
CA SER A 72 -21.08 10.54 -4.62
C SER A 72 -19.61 10.65 -4.19
N GLY A 73 -18.72 9.89 -4.86
CA GLY A 73 -17.29 9.83 -4.55
C GLY A 73 -16.89 8.85 -3.45
N PHE A 74 -17.83 8.06 -2.91
CA PHE A 74 -17.59 7.07 -1.86
C PHE A 74 -17.99 5.66 -2.31
N ASP A 75 -17.22 4.66 -1.89
CA ASP A 75 -17.39 3.24 -2.21
C ASP A 75 -17.85 2.40 -1.01
N ASN A 76 -18.22 3.04 0.11
CA ASN A 76 -18.75 2.42 1.32
C ASN A 76 -20.22 2.79 1.60
N ILE A 77 -20.93 3.32 0.60
CA ILE A 77 -22.33 3.70 0.76
C ILE A 77 -23.21 2.45 0.72
N ALA A 78 -23.84 2.13 1.84
CA ALA A 78 -24.66 0.93 2.01
C ALA A 78 -25.75 0.75 0.95
N GLY A 79 -26.39 1.84 0.52
CA GLY A 79 -27.44 1.81 -0.52
C GLY A 79 -26.92 1.57 -1.94
N ALA A 80 -25.62 1.73 -2.19
CA ALA A 80 -24.99 1.51 -3.50
C ALA A 80 -24.35 0.11 -3.60
N LEU A 81 -23.99 -0.50 -2.47
CA LEU A 81 -23.32 -1.80 -2.41
C LEU A 81 -24.32 -2.97 -2.46
N GLY A 82 -24.82 -3.28 -3.66
CA GLY A 82 -25.69 -4.45 -3.89
C GLY A 82 -24.93 -5.79 -3.82
N ILE A 83 -25.59 -6.88 -3.44
CA ILE A 83 -25.01 -8.23 -3.50
C ILE A 83 -25.53 -8.95 -4.75
N SER A 84 -24.63 -9.54 -5.54
CA SER A 84 -24.96 -10.45 -6.64
C SER A 84 -24.51 -11.88 -6.32
N SER A 85 -25.09 -12.88 -6.99
CA SER A 85 -24.64 -14.27 -6.85
C SER A 85 -23.16 -14.43 -7.20
N THR A 86 -22.72 -13.80 -8.29
CA THR A 86 -21.33 -13.80 -8.74
C THR A 86 -20.37 -13.22 -7.71
N LEU A 87 -20.81 -12.21 -6.96
CA LEU A 87 -20.00 -11.61 -5.91
C LEU A 87 -19.86 -12.54 -4.71
N VAL A 88 -20.93 -13.23 -4.31
CA VAL A 88 -20.86 -14.21 -3.22
C VAL A 88 -19.91 -15.35 -3.59
N GLU A 89 -19.96 -15.83 -4.83
CA GLU A 89 -19.00 -16.81 -5.35
C GLU A 89 -17.56 -16.29 -5.31
N ALA A 90 -17.34 -15.02 -5.66
CA ALA A 90 -16.03 -14.37 -5.56
C ALA A 90 -15.54 -14.30 -4.10
N TYR A 91 -16.40 -13.94 -3.14
CA TYR A 91 -16.08 -13.94 -1.72
C TYR A 91 -15.69 -15.32 -1.19
N VAL A 92 -16.45 -16.36 -1.55
CA VAL A 92 -16.14 -17.74 -1.14
C VAL A 92 -14.81 -18.20 -1.74
N THR A 93 -14.59 -17.91 -3.02
CA THR A 93 -13.33 -18.23 -3.71
C THR A 93 -12.14 -17.49 -3.09
N ALA A 94 -12.32 -16.20 -2.78
CA ALA A 94 -11.33 -15.39 -2.09
C ALA A 94 -10.99 -15.99 -0.72
N ALA A 95 -12.01 -16.26 0.10
CA ALA A 95 -11.85 -16.87 1.41
C ALA A 95 -11.13 -18.22 1.34
N GLN A 96 -11.43 -19.07 0.36
CA GLN A 96 -10.73 -20.34 0.15
C GLN A 96 -9.25 -20.17 -0.19
N LYS A 97 -8.89 -19.16 -0.99
CA LYS A 97 -7.47 -18.90 -1.32
C LYS A 97 -6.73 -18.30 -0.12
N ILE A 98 -7.33 -17.30 0.51
CA ILE A 98 -6.77 -16.60 1.68
C ILE A 98 -6.61 -17.55 2.86
N SER A 99 -7.56 -18.47 3.07
CA SER A 99 -7.44 -19.45 4.17
C SER A 99 -6.26 -20.39 3.97
N ARG A 100 -5.95 -20.80 2.74
CA ARG A 100 -4.80 -21.67 2.45
C ARG A 100 -3.48 -20.94 2.66
N LEU A 101 -3.42 -19.69 2.23
CA LEU A 101 -2.30 -18.79 2.47
C LEU A 101 -2.07 -18.57 3.97
N ALA A 102 -3.12 -18.31 4.74
CA ALA A 102 -3.05 -18.12 6.19
C ALA A 102 -2.63 -19.40 6.94
N LEU A 103 -2.92 -20.58 6.40
CA LEU A 103 -2.49 -21.87 6.95
C LEU A 103 -1.06 -22.24 6.53
N GLY A 104 -0.43 -21.49 5.64
CA GLY A 104 0.90 -21.82 5.11
C GLY A 104 0.90 -23.07 4.23
N GLU A 105 -0.21 -23.36 3.53
CA GLU A 105 -0.28 -24.53 2.64
C GLU A 105 0.72 -24.37 1.48
N PRO A 106 1.55 -25.37 1.17
CA PRO A 106 2.50 -25.28 0.07
C PRO A 106 1.77 -25.01 -1.26
N GLU A 107 2.04 -23.86 -1.86
CA GLU A 107 1.57 -23.54 -3.21
C GLU A 107 2.54 -24.06 -4.27
N ASP A 108 2.06 -24.14 -5.52
CA ASP A 108 2.93 -24.38 -6.66
C ASP A 108 4.03 -23.31 -6.71
N PRO A 109 5.28 -23.65 -7.08
CA PRO A 109 6.37 -22.69 -7.16
C PRO A 109 6.00 -21.50 -8.04
N THR A 110 5.89 -20.31 -7.44
CA THR A 110 5.60 -19.06 -8.14
C THR A 110 6.86 -18.22 -8.29
N LEU A 111 6.91 -17.42 -9.36
CA LEU A 111 7.95 -16.43 -9.60
C LEU A 111 7.35 -15.04 -9.43
N VAL A 112 7.86 -14.29 -8.45
CA VAL A 112 7.57 -12.87 -8.29
C VAL A 112 8.78 -12.06 -8.71
N VAL A 113 8.59 -11.13 -9.66
CA VAL A 113 9.66 -10.27 -10.16
C VAL A 113 9.42 -8.86 -9.67
N TYR A 114 10.33 -8.38 -8.81
CA TYR A 114 10.36 -6.99 -8.41
C TYR A 114 11.37 -6.22 -9.26
N ARG A 115 10.95 -5.06 -9.76
CA ARG A 115 11.79 -4.19 -10.59
C ARG A 115 11.96 -2.84 -9.89
N ALA A 116 13.21 -2.41 -9.74
CA ALA A 116 13.49 -1.01 -9.49
C ALA A 116 13.07 -0.19 -10.72
N ARG A 117 12.55 1.01 -10.51
CA ARG A 117 12.20 1.88 -11.64
C ARG A 117 13.47 2.35 -12.33
N GLU A 118 13.45 2.38 -13.66
CA GLU A 118 14.60 2.71 -14.49
C GLU A 118 15.07 4.18 -14.33
N ASP A 119 14.19 5.05 -13.86
CA ASP A 119 14.46 6.48 -13.61
C ASP A 119 14.94 6.80 -12.18
N THR A 120 15.02 5.79 -11.31
CA THR A 120 15.39 6.00 -9.91
C THR A 120 16.90 6.15 -9.76
N SER A 121 17.34 7.39 -9.63
CA SER A 121 18.63 7.71 -9.01
C SER A 121 18.46 7.66 -7.50
N GLN A 122 19.20 6.81 -6.80
CA GLN A 122 19.23 6.81 -5.33
C GLN A 122 20.31 7.79 -4.85
N ASP A 123 19.95 9.06 -4.75
CA ASP A 123 20.75 10.15 -4.17
C ASP A 123 20.39 10.45 -2.71
N TYR A 124 19.41 9.74 -2.14
CA TYR A 124 18.96 9.81 -0.76
C TYR A 124 18.97 8.43 -0.09
N GLN A 125 18.97 8.41 1.24
CA GLN A 125 18.78 7.18 2.00
C GLN A 125 17.32 6.72 1.90
N VAL A 126 17.11 5.46 1.53
CA VAL A 126 15.81 4.80 1.66
C VAL A 126 15.65 4.32 3.09
N GLU A 127 14.57 4.74 3.75
CA GLU A 127 14.22 4.28 5.10
C GLU A 127 14.05 2.75 5.11
N GLY A 128 14.58 2.09 6.14
CA GLY A 128 14.67 0.62 6.22
C GLY A 128 15.92 0.01 5.58
N LEU A 129 16.58 0.70 4.63
CA LEU A 129 17.88 0.23 4.12
C LEU A 129 19.05 0.73 5.01
N PRO A 130 20.15 -0.06 5.12
CA PRO A 130 21.34 0.34 5.86
C PRO A 130 21.95 1.66 5.39
N PHE A 131 22.66 2.33 6.28
CA PHE A 131 23.41 3.53 5.90
C PHE A 131 24.53 3.19 4.91
N GLY A 132 24.69 4.04 3.89
CA GLY A 132 25.71 3.86 2.86
C GLY A 132 25.31 2.89 1.73
N THR A 133 24.07 2.38 1.75
CA THR A 133 23.53 1.64 0.61
C THR A 133 23.48 2.55 -0.61
N ARG A 134 23.94 2.04 -1.77
CA ARG A 134 23.91 2.75 -3.05
C ARG A 134 23.16 1.87 -4.05
N GLY A 135 21.88 2.18 -4.22
CA GLY A 135 20.89 1.32 -4.87
C GLY A 135 20.22 0.39 -3.86
N GLY A 136 19.72 -0.74 -4.36
CA GLY A 136 18.97 -1.71 -3.58
C GLY A 136 17.46 -1.56 -3.74
N LEU A 137 16.75 -2.51 -3.16
CA LEU A 137 15.32 -2.65 -3.29
C LEU A 137 14.75 -3.11 -1.95
N LEU A 138 13.84 -2.32 -1.39
CA LEU A 138 13.05 -2.70 -0.23
C LEU A 138 11.67 -3.13 -0.73
N VAL A 139 11.28 -4.37 -0.44
CA VAL A 139 9.98 -4.92 -0.85
C VAL A 139 9.36 -5.68 0.30
N GLU A 140 8.07 -5.49 0.48
CA GLU A 140 7.26 -6.41 1.28
C GLU A 140 6.93 -7.63 0.42
N HIS A 141 7.29 -8.81 0.93
CA HIS A 141 6.99 -10.08 0.29
C HIS A 141 6.36 -11.02 1.31
N LEU A 142 5.19 -11.55 0.97
CA LEU A 142 4.54 -12.58 1.73
C LEU A 142 4.98 -13.95 1.20
N PHE A 143 5.70 -14.70 2.03
CA PHE A 143 6.09 -16.07 1.74
C PHE A 143 4.88 -17.01 1.96
N PRO A 144 4.38 -17.72 0.94
CA PRO A 144 3.14 -18.49 1.07
C PRO A 144 3.21 -19.66 2.05
N SER A 145 4.40 -20.21 2.28
CA SER A 145 4.62 -21.36 3.16
C SER A 145 6.07 -21.43 3.63
N ASP A 146 6.36 -22.23 4.65
CA ASP A 146 7.73 -22.57 5.01
C ASP A 146 8.37 -23.41 3.89
N GLY A 147 9.57 -23.04 3.44
CA GLY A 147 10.26 -23.74 2.36
C GLY A 147 11.55 -23.09 1.91
N ASP A 148 12.18 -23.72 0.92
CA ASP A 148 13.42 -23.22 0.31
C ASP A 148 13.08 -22.25 -0.83
N TYR A 149 13.48 -20.99 -0.67
CA TYR A 149 13.29 -19.95 -1.65
C TYR A 149 14.58 -19.63 -2.39
N THR A 150 14.50 -19.51 -3.72
CA THR A 150 15.63 -19.06 -4.54
C THR A 150 15.45 -17.60 -4.92
N VAL A 151 16.34 -16.75 -4.40
CA VAL A 151 16.39 -15.33 -4.76
C VAL A 151 17.44 -15.13 -5.85
N THR A 152 17.02 -14.57 -6.99
CA THR A 152 17.92 -14.22 -8.09
C THR A 152 17.96 -12.70 -8.24
N VAL A 153 19.15 -12.11 -8.14
CA VAL A 153 19.36 -10.68 -8.34
C VAL A 153 19.96 -10.44 -9.71
N THR A 154 19.25 -9.67 -10.54
CA THR A 154 19.74 -9.19 -11.84
C THR A 154 20.06 -7.72 -11.70
N PRO A 155 21.32 -7.29 -11.88
CA PRO A 155 21.69 -5.89 -11.74
C PRO A 155 21.16 -5.07 -12.92
N ILE A 156 20.93 -3.78 -12.68
CA ILE A 156 20.77 -2.83 -13.77
C ILE A 156 22.17 -2.51 -14.30
N PHE A 157 22.44 -2.93 -15.53
CA PHE A 157 23.67 -2.59 -16.23
C PHE A 157 23.55 -1.20 -16.83
N GLY A 158 24.65 -0.45 -16.81
CA GLY A 158 24.75 0.79 -17.55
C GLY A 158 24.60 0.56 -19.05
N ASP A 159 24.01 1.52 -19.75
CA ASP A 159 23.91 1.50 -21.20
C ASP A 159 25.12 2.19 -21.85
N ASN A 160 25.10 2.32 -23.18
CA ASN A 160 26.19 2.96 -23.91
C ASN A 160 26.33 4.47 -23.62
N MET A 161 25.31 5.11 -23.05
CA MET A 161 25.31 6.54 -22.69
C MET A 161 25.65 6.78 -21.21
N THR A 162 25.36 5.81 -20.34
CA THR A 162 25.58 5.82 -18.90
C THR A 162 26.18 4.48 -18.46
N PRO A 163 27.49 4.26 -18.64
CA PRO A 163 28.11 2.95 -18.41
C PRO A 163 28.25 2.56 -16.92
N ILE A 164 27.75 3.39 -16.01
CA ILE A 164 27.88 3.23 -14.56
C ILE A 164 26.62 2.53 -14.03
N GLY A 165 26.63 1.21 -14.05
CA GLY A 165 25.60 0.37 -13.41
C GLY A 165 26.05 -0.18 -12.06
N PHE A 166 25.20 -0.99 -11.44
CA PHE A 166 25.59 -1.79 -10.26
C PHE A 166 26.73 -2.75 -10.65
N GLY A 167 27.76 -2.85 -9.79
CA GLY A 167 29.00 -3.59 -10.06
C GLY A 167 30.07 -2.82 -10.84
N SER A 168 29.95 -1.50 -10.97
CA SER A 168 30.97 -0.64 -11.62
C SER A 168 32.09 -0.19 -10.69
N VAL A 169 31.87 -0.25 -9.37
CA VAL A 169 32.86 0.02 -8.33
C VAL A 169 33.52 -1.30 -7.92
N PRO A 170 34.86 -1.35 -7.80
CA PRO A 170 35.54 -2.54 -7.30
C PRO A 170 35.07 -2.88 -5.88
N CYS A 171 34.85 -4.17 -5.61
CA CYS A 171 34.46 -4.66 -4.29
C CYS A 171 33.14 -4.11 -3.74
N GLU A 172 32.18 -3.87 -4.64
CA GLU A 172 30.79 -3.72 -4.22
C GLU A 172 30.32 -4.98 -3.50
N GLN A 173 29.47 -4.80 -2.50
CA GLN A 173 28.85 -5.89 -1.76
C GLN A 173 27.34 -5.80 -1.91
N ILE A 174 26.69 -6.96 -1.92
CA ILE A 174 25.24 -7.07 -1.80
C ILE A 174 24.90 -7.60 -0.41
N GLU A 175 24.02 -6.86 0.26
CA GLU A 175 23.49 -7.21 1.57
C GLU A 175 22.04 -7.69 1.40
N PHE A 176 21.73 -8.86 1.95
CA PHE A 176 20.39 -9.41 1.98
C PHE A 176 19.83 -9.28 3.39
N LEU A 177 18.71 -8.58 3.50
CA LEU A 177 17.97 -8.39 4.73
C LEU A 177 16.61 -9.09 4.62
N LEU A 178 16.17 -9.72 5.70
CA LEU A 178 14.82 -10.22 5.89
C LEU A 178 14.37 -9.77 7.28
N ASP A 179 13.25 -9.05 7.36
CA ASP A 179 12.71 -8.50 8.61
C ASP A 179 13.78 -7.76 9.44
N ASP A 180 14.52 -6.86 8.77
CA ASP A 180 15.66 -6.10 9.31
C ASP A 180 16.85 -6.94 9.82
N GLN A 181 16.82 -8.26 9.64
CA GLN A 181 17.91 -9.16 9.98
C GLN A 181 18.77 -9.45 8.76
N ARG A 182 20.09 -9.27 8.90
CA ARG A 182 21.05 -9.58 7.85
C ARG A 182 21.24 -11.08 7.69
N LEU A 183 20.75 -11.60 6.57
CA LEU A 183 20.93 -12.99 6.18
C LEU A 183 22.29 -13.23 5.55
N ALA A 184 22.76 -12.32 4.70
CA ALA A 184 24.03 -12.45 4.01
C ALA A 184 24.63 -11.09 3.62
N LEU A 185 25.96 -11.05 3.58
CA LEU A 185 26.73 -9.98 2.94
C LEU A 185 27.72 -10.66 2.01
N MET A 186 27.62 -10.40 0.71
CA MET A 186 28.40 -11.09 -0.30
C MET A 186 29.09 -10.09 -1.22
N ASP A 187 30.33 -10.38 -1.59
CA ASP A 187 31.02 -9.58 -2.60
C ASP A 187 30.31 -9.75 -3.96
N TRP A 188 29.92 -8.62 -4.55
CA TRP A 188 29.31 -8.59 -5.86
C TRP A 188 30.36 -8.82 -6.95
N ASN A 189 30.47 -10.08 -7.35
CA ASN A 189 31.41 -10.53 -8.38
C ASN A 189 30.75 -10.70 -9.77
N GLY A 190 29.56 -10.11 -10.00
CA GLY A 190 28.62 -10.54 -11.04
C GLY A 190 28.45 -9.65 -12.29
N GLY A 191 28.67 -10.23 -13.47
CA GLY A 191 27.88 -10.02 -14.70
C GLY A 191 28.30 -8.93 -15.70
N GLY A 192 29.12 -7.97 -15.30
CA GLY A 192 29.57 -6.89 -16.17
C GLY A 192 30.79 -7.23 -17.04
N ARG A 193 31.10 -6.37 -18.01
CA ARG A 193 32.34 -6.41 -18.82
C ARG A 193 33.63 -6.15 -18.02
N ALA A 194 33.51 -5.91 -16.71
CA ALA A 194 34.60 -5.58 -15.81
C ALA A 194 35.31 -6.86 -15.30
N PRO A 195 36.65 -6.85 -15.20
CA PRO A 195 37.40 -8.00 -14.71
C PRO A 195 37.04 -8.31 -13.26
N ARG A 196 36.88 -9.61 -12.95
CA ARG A 196 36.75 -10.10 -11.59
C ARG A 196 37.91 -9.55 -10.75
N THR A 197 37.58 -8.74 -9.76
CA THR A 197 38.58 -8.16 -8.85
C THR A 197 38.55 -8.98 -7.57
N GLU A 198 39.69 -9.55 -7.17
CA GLU A 198 39.79 -10.24 -5.88
C GLU A 198 39.78 -9.19 -4.77
N CYS A 199 38.71 -9.20 -3.98
CA CYS A 199 38.52 -8.25 -2.89
C CYS A 199 39.24 -8.75 -1.62
N PRO A 200 40.08 -7.92 -0.99
CA PRO A 200 40.83 -8.33 0.19
C PRO A 200 39.90 -8.38 1.40
N GLY A 201 39.32 -9.55 1.70
CA GLY A 201 38.48 -9.69 2.90
C GLY A 201 37.62 -10.96 3.03
N GLY A 202 37.43 -11.75 1.97
CA GLY A 202 36.59 -12.95 2.03
C GLY A 202 37.15 -14.05 2.95
N ARG A 203 36.53 -14.24 4.11
CA ARG A 203 36.58 -15.48 4.91
C ARG A 203 35.19 -16.05 5.01
#